data_AF-A0A0K2RJA9-F1
#
_entry.id   AF-A0A0K2RJA9-F1
#
_cell.length_a   1.000
_cell.length_b   1.000
_cell.length_c   1.000
_cell.angle_alpha   90.00
_cell.angle_beta   90.00
_cell.angle_gamma   90.00
#
_symmetry.space_group_name_H-M   'P 1'
#
loop_
_entity.id
_entity.type
_entity.pdbx_description
1 polymer ?
#
loop_
_entity_poly.entity_id
_entity_poly.type
_entity_poly.pdbx_seq_one_letter_code
_entity_poly.pdbx_strand_id
1 'polypeptide(L)'
;MDPVHSVDECRIISLFSNTRTTEGSGFIVPGDADATTRMVGMQWQLGLRPELMMPWNVYPWIEPDGEPGKLTPANITEGLKPLLRLLAIVPRTSVLVAHGNEAHRLADQLMKAAPQSIHRRGFKTFKVRSLGGRSFAGSPTRQQEYLDLIHGAYAEAMARTGLTRSPRTRPTQLTRICCRYDAS
;
A
#
# COMPACT_ATOMS: atom_id res chain seq x y z
N MET A 1 9.35 2.78 11.24
CA MET A 1 9.24 2.81 9.77
C MET A 1 10.21 1.76 9.24
N ASP A 2 9.77 0.95 8.28
CA ASP A 2 10.70 0.06 7.56
C ASP A 2 11.80 0.92 6.91
N PRO A 3 13.10 0.58 7.08
CA PRO A 3 14.20 1.33 6.49
C PRO A 3 14.09 1.52 4.97
N VAL A 4 13.31 0.67 4.28
CA VAL A 4 13.11 0.74 2.83
C VAL A 4 12.21 1.91 2.39
N HIS A 5 11.45 2.51 3.31
CA HIS A 5 10.56 3.64 3.00
C HIS A 5 11.20 4.98 3.35
N SER A 6 11.05 5.97 2.46
CA SER A 6 11.63 7.30 2.66
C SER A 6 10.54 8.31 3.01
N VAL A 7 10.74 9.07 4.09
CA VAL A 7 9.87 10.20 4.45
C VAL A 7 9.97 11.32 3.41
N ASP A 8 11.19 11.59 2.93
CA ASP A 8 11.46 12.69 2.01
C ASP A 8 11.02 12.36 0.58
N GLU A 9 11.07 11.08 0.19
CA GLU A 9 10.71 10.64 -1.15
C GLU A 9 9.30 10.06 -1.28
N CYS A 10 8.57 9.86 -0.19
CA CYS A 10 7.21 9.32 -0.26
C CYS A 10 6.26 10.22 -1.09
N ARG A 11 5.67 9.62 -2.14
CA ARG A 11 4.66 10.25 -3.00
C ARG A 11 3.27 9.64 -2.82
N ILE A 12 3.22 8.34 -2.49
CA ILE A 12 1.98 7.55 -2.39
C ILE A 12 1.90 6.89 -1.01
N ILE A 13 0.76 6.99 -0.34
CA ILE A 13 0.45 6.15 0.83
C ILE A 13 -0.46 5.00 0.42
N SER A 14 -0.12 3.78 0.85
CA SER A 14 -0.97 2.60 0.72
C SER A 14 -1.64 2.33 2.06
N LEU A 15 -2.95 2.49 2.11
CA LEU A 15 -3.74 2.39 3.35
C LEU A 15 -4.45 1.05 3.43
N PHE A 16 -4.16 0.27 4.46
CA PHE A 16 -4.71 -1.07 4.70
C PHE A 16 -5.61 -1.12 5.92
N SER A 17 -6.48 -2.13 5.95
CA SER A 17 -7.15 -2.55 7.19
C SER A 17 -6.11 -3.04 8.20
N ASN A 18 -6.38 -2.87 9.49
CA ASN A 18 -5.44 -3.29 10.53
C ASN A 18 -5.42 -4.81 10.65
N THR A 19 -4.30 -5.43 10.30
CA THR A 19 -4.06 -6.87 10.47
C THR A 19 -3.04 -7.17 11.58
N ARG A 20 -2.66 -6.15 12.37
CA ARG A 20 -1.58 -6.28 13.34
C ARG A 20 -2.04 -7.03 14.58
N THR A 21 -1.32 -8.08 14.92
CA THR A 21 -1.39 -8.78 16.20
C THR A 21 -0.23 -8.34 17.12
N THR A 22 -0.36 -8.63 18.40
CA THR A 22 0.69 -8.43 19.42
C THR A 22 1.95 -9.26 19.15
N GLU A 23 1.83 -10.36 18.40
CA GLU A 23 2.92 -11.29 18.07
C GLU A 23 3.61 -11.02 16.72
N GLY A 24 3.13 -10.02 15.96
CA GLY A 24 3.61 -9.74 14.61
C GLY A 24 4.99 -9.05 14.56
N SER A 25 5.62 -9.10 13.38
CA SER A 25 6.94 -8.51 13.07
C SER A 25 7.05 -6.98 13.23
N GLY A 26 5.96 -6.32 13.61
CA GLY A 26 5.90 -4.87 13.73
C GLY A 26 5.81 -4.11 12.40
N PHE A 27 5.94 -4.77 11.25
CA PHE A 27 5.78 -4.15 9.93
C PHE A 27 4.31 -4.01 9.53
N ILE A 28 4.03 -3.04 8.65
CA ILE A 28 2.70 -2.85 8.05
C ILE A 28 2.66 -3.62 6.74
N VAL A 29 1.74 -4.58 6.65
CA VAL A 29 1.58 -5.47 5.49
C VAL A 29 0.15 -5.39 4.94
N PRO A 30 -0.05 -5.68 3.65
CA PRO A 30 -1.37 -5.59 3.00
C PRO A 30 -2.38 -6.66 3.45
N GLY A 31 -1.95 -7.64 4.25
CA GLY A 31 -2.74 -8.79 4.65
C GLY A 31 -1.86 -9.98 5.00
N ASP A 32 -2.27 -11.16 4.53
CA ASP A 32 -1.50 -12.40 4.62
C ASP A 32 -0.29 -12.43 3.65
N ALA A 33 0.43 -13.55 3.64
CA ALA A 33 1.59 -13.75 2.77
C ALA A 33 1.22 -13.61 1.29
N ASP A 34 0.08 -14.15 0.86
CA ASP A 34 -0.38 -14.07 -0.52
C ASP A 34 -0.71 -12.62 -0.94
N ALA A 35 -1.40 -11.87 -0.06
CA ALA A 35 -1.68 -10.45 -0.27
C ALA A 35 -0.38 -9.65 -0.40
N THR A 36 0.63 -10.01 0.40
CA THR A 36 1.97 -9.42 0.34
C THR A 36 2.65 -9.73 -0.98
N THR A 37 2.63 -10.98 -1.44
CA THR A 37 3.16 -11.38 -2.75
C THR A 37 2.47 -10.64 -3.89
N ARG A 38 1.14 -10.46 -3.85
CA ARG A 38 0.39 -9.69 -4.85
C ARG A 38 0.81 -8.22 -4.87
N MET A 39 0.96 -7.59 -3.69
CA MET A 39 1.42 -6.20 -3.57
C MET A 39 2.83 -6.03 -4.15
N VAL A 40 3.77 -6.88 -3.75
CA VAL A 40 5.17 -6.82 -4.24
C VAL A 40 5.23 -7.09 -5.75
N GLY A 41 4.45 -8.06 -6.25
CA GLY A 41 4.37 -8.35 -7.68
C GLY A 41 3.88 -7.16 -8.51
N MET A 42 2.84 -6.47 -8.04
CA MET A 42 2.31 -5.26 -8.67
C MET A 42 3.31 -4.10 -8.62
N GLN A 43 3.97 -3.88 -7.47
CA GLN A 43 5.02 -2.86 -7.35
C GLN A 43 6.16 -3.11 -8.34
N TRP A 44 6.60 -4.36 -8.46
CA TRP A 44 7.63 -4.77 -9.41
C TRP A 44 7.22 -4.50 -10.87
N GLN A 45 6.00 -4.88 -11.27
CA GLN A 45 5.48 -4.68 -12.63
C GLN A 45 5.30 -3.21 -13.03
N LEU A 46 5.09 -2.33 -12.05
CA LEU A 46 5.00 -0.89 -12.27
C LEU A 46 6.37 -0.18 -12.15
N GLY A 47 7.38 -0.86 -11.63
CA GLY A 47 8.63 -0.21 -11.24
C GLY A 47 8.44 0.77 -10.07
N LEU A 48 7.40 0.58 -9.25
CA LEU A 48 7.15 1.39 -8.07
C LEU A 48 8.19 1.01 -7.01
N ARG A 49 9.12 1.92 -6.76
CA ARG A 49 10.15 1.68 -5.75
C ARG A 49 9.59 1.87 -4.34
N PRO A 50 10.05 1.10 -3.34
CA PRO A 50 9.53 1.20 -1.98
C PRO A 50 9.74 2.57 -1.33
N GLU A 51 10.76 3.35 -1.71
CA GLU A 51 11.02 4.67 -1.13
C GLU A 51 9.95 5.71 -1.50
N LEU A 52 9.23 5.47 -2.59
CA LEU A 52 8.19 6.34 -3.13
C LEU A 52 6.80 6.04 -2.53
N MET A 53 6.68 4.95 -1.77
CA MET A 53 5.44 4.48 -1.19
C MET A 53 5.57 4.32 0.34
N MET A 54 4.54 4.66 1.10
CA MET A 54 4.48 4.36 2.53
C MET A 54 3.25 3.49 2.85
N PRO A 55 3.43 2.28 3.41
CA PRO A 55 2.32 1.50 3.93
C PRO A 55 1.81 2.12 5.24
N TRP A 56 0.49 2.14 5.43
CA TRP A 56 -0.15 2.65 6.65
C TRP A 56 -1.42 1.86 6.97
N ASN A 57 -1.76 1.76 8.26
CA ASN A 57 -3.01 1.12 8.71
C ASN A 57 -4.08 2.16 9.03
N VAL A 58 -5.34 1.80 8.79
CA VAL A 58 -6.50 2.59 9.22
C VAL A 58 -6.45 2.89 10.71
N TYR A 59 -6.10 1.89 11.51
CA TYR A 59 -5.90 2.02 12.95
C TYR A 59 -4.46 1.60 13.28
N PRO A 60 -3.57 2.53 13.68
CA PRO A 60 -2.15 2.24 13.86
C PRO A 60 -1.82 1.57 15.20
N TRP A 61 -2.78 1.48 16.11
CA TRP A 61 -2.59 0.92 17.46
C TRP A 61 -2.84 -0.60 17.44
N ILE A 62 -2.21 -1.29 18.39
CA ILE A 62 -2.47 -2.71 18.66
C ILE A 62 -3.44 -2.75 19.84
N GLU A 63 -4.55 -3.46 19.71
CA GLU A 63 -5.45 -3.71 20.84
C GLU A 63 -4.75 -4.69 21.80
N PRO A 64 -4.66 -4.40 23.11
CA PRO A 64 -3.89 -5.19 24.07
C PRO A 64 -4.25 -6.69 24.11
N ASP A 65 -5.52 -7.00 23.83
CA ASP A 65 -6.10 -8.34 24.00
C ASP A 65 -6.75 -8.88 22.70
N GLY A 66 -6.47 -8.25 21.54
CA GLY A 66 -7.24 -8.45 20.32
C GLY A 66 -6.52 -9.21 19.21
N GLU A 67 -7.09 -10.34 18.79
CA GLU A 67 -7.02 -10.77 17.38
C GLU A 67 -7.44 -9.59 16.48
N PRO A 68 -6.95 -9.46 15.23
CA PRO A 68 -7.30 -8.35 14.36
C PRO A 68 -8.78 -8.45 13.98
N GLY A 69 -9.62 -7.84 14.83
CA GLY A 69 -11.05 -7.77 14.65
C GLY A 69 -11.41 -6.76 13.56
N LYS A 70 -12.67 -6.81 13.13
CA LYS A 70 -13.22 -5.78 12.27
C LYS A 70 -13.19 -4.44 13.00
N LEU A 71 -12.60 -3.41 12.38
CA LEU A 71 -12.49 -2.10 13.01
C LEU A 71 -13.87 -1.50 13.25
N THR A 72 -14.10 -1.02 14.45
CA THR A 72 -15.31 -0.26 14.76
C THR A 72 -15.27 1.10 14.06
N PRO A 73 -16.42 1.75 13.83
CA PRO A 73 -16.44 3.11 13.32
C PRO A 73 -15.61 4.09 14.15
N ALA A 74 -15.57 3.90 15.47
CA ALA A 74 -14.76 4.71 16.38
C ALA A 74 -13.26 4.52 16.12
N ASN A 75 -12.78 3.28 15.98
CA ASN A 75 -11.38 3.01 15.64
C ASN A 75 -11.00 3.69 14.31
N ILE A 76 -11.86 3.61 13.29
CA ILE A 76 -11.61 4.26 11.99
C ILE A 76 -11.44 5.77 12.18
N THR A 77 -12.33 6.40 12.95
CA THR A 77 -12.25 7.85 13.21
C THR A 77 -11.03 8.25 14.03
N GLU A 78 -10.64 7.47 15.03
CA GLU A 78 -9.40 7.69 15.79
C GLU A 78 -8.15 7.60 14.89
N GLY A 79 -8.20 6.80 13.83
CA GLY A 79 -7.16 6.67 12.81
C GLY A 79 -6.85 7.95 12.03
N LEU A 80 -7.79 8.89 11.97
CA LEU A 80 -7.64 10.12 11.18
C LEU A 80 -6.53 11.03 11.71
N LYS A 81 -6.47 11.23 13.03
CA LYS A 81 -5.48 12.14 13.63
C LYS A 81 -4.03 11.66 13.42
N PRO A 82 -3.69 10.38 13.62
CA PRO A 82 -2.38 9.84 13.23
C PRO A 82 -2.08 9.96 11.73
N LEU A 83 -3.06 9.70 10.85
CA LEU A 83 -2.87 9.84 9.40
C LEU A 83 -2.54 11.28 9.00
N LEU A 84 -3.22 12.28 9.60
CA LEU A 84 -2.90 13.69 9.37
C LEU A 84 -1.48 14.06 9.85
N ARG A 85 -1.03 13.49 10.98
CA ARG A 85 0.34 13.67 11.46
C ARG A 85 1.36 13.05 10.51
N LEU A 86 1.10 11.85 9.99
CA LEU A 86 1.94 11.24 8.96
C LEU A 86 2.03 12.15 7.72
N LEU A 87 0.89 12.65 7.22
CA LEU A 87 0.84 13.53 6.04
C LEU A 87 1.58 14.87 6.25
N ALA A 88 1.72 15.33 7.49
CA ALA A 88 2.57 16.47 7.82
C ALA A 88 4.06 16.14 7.69
N ILE A 89 4.45 14.89 8.01
CA ILE A 89 5.83 14.39 7.95
C ILE A 89 6.23 14.02 6.51
N VAL A 90 5.30 13.58 5.66
CA VAL A 90 5.54 13.27 4.24
C VAL A 90 4.98 14.36 3.30
N PRO A 91 5.61 15.55 3.21
CA PRO A 91 5.02 16.71 2.54
C PRO A 91 4.84 16.54 1.04
N ARG A 92 5.61 15.64 0.41
CA ARG A 92 5.56 15.35 -1.03
C ARG A 92 4.48 14.33 -1.41
N THR A 93 3.81 13.74 -0.44
CA THR A 93 2.70 12.83 -0.71
C THR A 93 1.47 13.61 -1.18
N SER A 94 0.98 13.23 -2.35
CA SER A 94 -0.26 13.76 -2.94
C SER A 94 -1.28 12.68 -3.28
N VAL A 95 -0.97 11.40 -3.03
CA VAL A 95 -1.89 10.30 -3.34
C VAL A 95 -2.02 9.32 -2.17
N LEU A 96 -3.25 8.85 -1.93
CA LEU A 96 -3.59 7.77 -1.00
C LEU A 96 -4.35 6.67 -1.76
N VAL A 97 -3.85 5.44 -1.73
CA VAL A 97 -4.54 4.26 -2.25
C VAL A 97 -5.11 3.46 -1.08
N ALA A 98 -6.43 3.44 -0.95
CA ALA A 98 -7.18 2.82 0.13
C ALA A 98 -7.67 1.42 -0.24
N HIS A 99 -7.16 0.41 0.47
CA HIS A 99 -7.44 -1.01 0.25
C HIS A 99 -8.54 -1.51 1.19
N GLY A 100 -9.70 -1.81 0.64
CA GLY A 100 -10.85 -2.34 1.37
C GLY A 100 -11.72 -1.28 2.06
N ASN A 101 -12.89 -1.72 2.53
CA ASN A 101 -13.97 -0.82 2.96
C ASN A 101 -13.61 0.06 4.16
N GLU A 102 -12.82 -0.44 5.11
CA GLU A 102 -12.38 0.34 6.27
C GLU A 102 -11.44 1.48 5.85
N ALA A 103 -10.49 1.17 4.94
CA ALA A 103 -9.61 2.16 4.35
C ALA A 103 -10.39 3.19 3.52
N HIS A 104 -11.43 2.77 2.80
CA HIS A 104 -12.29 3.68 2.05
C HIS A 104 -12.98 4.68 2.97
N ARG A 105 -13.50 4.22 4.12
CA ARG A 105 -14.15 5.09 5.10
C ARG A 105 -13.18 6.10 5.70
N LEU A 106 -11.96 5.69 6.06
CA LEU A 106 -10.96 6.62 6.56
C LEU A 106 -10.54 7.63 5.47
N ALA A 107 -10.37 7.18 4.23
CA ALA A 107 -10.08 8.07 3.11
C ALA A 107 -11.20 9.11 2.89
N ASP A 108 -12.46 8.72 3.06
CA ASP A 108 -13.59 9.65 3.01
C ASP A 108 -13.56 10.65 4.17
N GLN A 109 -13.24 10.20 5.38
CA GLN A 109 -13.08 11.09 6.53
C GLN A 109 -11.92 12.08 6.32
N LEU A 110 -10.81 11.62 5.75
CA LEU A 110 -9.68 12.48 5.39
C LEU A 110 -10.09 13.55 4.38
N MET A 111 -10.81 13.19 3.31
CA MET A 111 -11.23 14.16 2.30
C MET A 111 -12.29 15.13 2.81
N LYS A 112 -13.14 14.71 3.75
CA LYS A 112 -14.12 15.59 4.42
C LYS A 112 -13.47 16.56 5.41
N ALA A 113 -12.50 16.08 6.17
CA ALA A 113 -11.75 16.89 7.13
C ALA A 113 -10.65 17.73 6.46
N ALA A 114 -10.37 17.46 5.19
CA ALA A 114 -9.14 17.84 4.47
C ALA A 114 -8.65 19.24 4.86
N PRO A 115 -7.55 19.31 5.64
CA PRO A 115 -6.94 20.59 5.95
C PRO A 115 -6.51 21.31 4.69
N GLN A 116 -6.42 22.65 4.74
CA GLN A 116 -5.97 23.46 3.61
C GLN A 116 -4.63 23.00 3.02
N SER A 117 -3.74 22.43 3.83
CA SER A 117 -2.47 21.84 3.39
C SER A 117 -2.65 20.65 2.45
N ILE A 118 -3.68 19.82 2.65
CA ILE A 118 -4.02 18.67 1.79
C ILE A 118 -4.64 19.16 0.49
N HIS A 119 -5.55 20.13 0.54
CA HIS A 119 -6.13 20.74 -0.66
C HIS A 119 -5.09 21.38 -1.58
N ARG A 120 -4.16 22.16 -1.03
CA ARG A 120 -3.09 22.82 -1.80
C ARG A 120 -2.16 21.86 -2.53
N ARG A 121 -2.04 20.61 -2.05
CA ARG A 121 -1.23 19.56 -2.69
C ARG A 121 -1.94 18.86 -3.85
N GLY A 122 -3.21 19.19 -4.12
CA GLY A 122 -4.02 18.46 -5.11
C GLY A 122 -4.23 17.00 -4.71
N PHE A 123 -4.38 16.73 -3.41
CA PHE A 123 -4.38 15.37 -2.87
C PHE A 123 -5.52 14.52 -3.43
N LYS A 124 -5.20 13.30 -3.90
CA LYS A 124 -6.16 12.37 -4.51
C LYS A 124 -6.22 11.05 -3.74
N THR A 125 -7.44 10.54 -3.56
CA THR A 125 -7.66 9.19 -3.03
C THR A 125 -8.12 8.24 -4.13
N PHE A 126 -7.58 7.02 -4.12
CA PHE A 126 -8.03 5.88 -4.91
C PHE A 126 -8.60 4.82 -3.98
N LYS A 127 -9.74 4.23 -4.33
CA LYS A 127 -10.38 3.18 -3.54
C LYS A 127 -10.33 1.88 -4.31
N VAL A 128 -9.67 0.88 -3.74
CA VAL A 128 -9.48 -0.43 -4.35
C VAL A 128 -9.90 -1.55 -3.39
N ARG A 129 -10.11 -2.76 -3.91
CA ARG A 129 -10.37 -3.93 -3.07
C ARG A 129 -9.15 -4.26 -2.21
N SER A 130 -9.37 -4.94 -1.09
CA SER A 130 -8.27 -5.53 -0.32
C SER A 130 -7.61 -6.67 -1.11
N LEU A 131 -6.31 -6.83 -0.93
CA LEU A 131 -5.48 -7.84 -1.58
C LEU A 131 -5.58 -9.24 -0.94
N GLY A 132 -6.31 -9.37 0.16
CA GLY A 132 -6.42 -10.62 0.91
C GLY A 132 -7.81 -10.87 1.50
N GLY A 133 -7.93 -12.02 2.18
CA GLY A 133 -9.17 -12.47 2.82
C GLY A 133 -10.36 -12.63 1.86
N ARG A 134 -11.57 -12.54 2.41
CA ARG A 134 -12.82 -12.73 1.65
C ARG A 134 -13.01 -11.74 0.50
N SER A 135 -12.36 -10.58 0.55
CA SER A 135 -12.46 -9.54 -0.48
C SER A 135 -11.78 -9.94 -1.79
N PHE A 136 -10.87 -10.92 -1.74
CA PHE A 136 -10.14 -11.44 -2.89
C PHE A 136 -10.59 -12.87 -3.27
N ALA A 137 -11.66 -13.38 -2.64
CA ALA A 137 -12.24 -14.67 -3.00
C ALA A 137 -12.94 -14.61 -4.36
N GLY A 138 -12.95 -15.71 -5.09
CA GLY A 138 -13.59 -15.81 -6.40
C GLY A 138 -12.81 -16.68 -7.38
N SER A 139 -13.30 -16.77 -8.61
CA SER A 139 -12.61 -17.47 -9.69
C SER A 139 -11.31 -16.76 -10.08
N PRO A 140 -10.34 -17.46 -10.66
CA PRO A 140 -9.08 -16.86 -11.13
C PRO A 140 -9.29 -15.65 -12.05
N THR A 141 -10.29 -15.70 -12.94
CA THR A 141 -10.63 -14.57 -13.83
C THR A 141 -11.04 -13.33 -13.04
N ARG A 142 -11.91 -13.46 -12.03
CA ARG A 142 -12.29 -12.31 -11.20
C ARG A 142 -11.13 -11.79 -10.37
N GLN A 143 -10.30 -12.69 -9.84
CA GLN A 143 -9.09 -12.29 -9.12
C GLN A 143 -8.17 -11.46 -10.01
N GLN A 144 -8.02 -11.84 -11.29
CA GLN A 144 -7.25 -11.07 -12.27
C GLN A 144 -7.87 -9.70 -12.53
N GLU A 145 -9.18 -9.60 -12.76
CA GLU A 145 -9.87 -8.31 -12.92
C GLU A 145 -9.64 -7.40 -11.69
N TYR A 146 -9.57 -7.97 -10.49
CA TYR A 146 -9.35 -7.20 -9.27
C TYR A 146 -7.91 -6.67 -9.22
N LEU A 147 -6.94 -7.49 -9.62
CA LEU A 147 -5.54 -7.08 -9.73
C LEU A 147 -5.34 -6.01 -10.80
N ASP A 148 -6.02 -6.12 -11.94
CA ASP A 148 -5.93 -5.15 -13.03
C ASP A 148 -6.44 -3.77 -12.59
N LEU A 149 -7.55 -3.74 -11.83
CA LEU A 149 -8.07 -2.49 -11.24
C LEU A 149 -7.11 -1.89 -10.21
N ILE A 150 -6.50 -2.72 -9.36
CA ILE A 150 -5.49 -2.25 -8.39
C ILE A 150 -4.27 -1.70 -9.13
N HIS A 151 -3.77 -2.43 -10.12
CA HIS A 151 -2.63 -2.03 -10.94
C HIS A 151 -2.91 -0.72 -11.69
N GLY A 152 -4.12 -0.55 -12.24
CA GLY A 152 -4.57 0.69 -12.86
C GLY A 152 -4.58 1.88 -11.89
N ALA A 153 -5.06 1.68 -10.67
CA ALA A 153 -5.07 2.72 -9.63
C ALA A 153 -3.65 3.16 -9.24
N TYR A 154 -2.71 2.22 -9.08
CA TYR A 154 -1.31 2.56 -8.81
C TYR A 154 -0.62 3.21 -10.01
N ALA A 155 -0.91 2.78 -11.24
CA ALA A 155 -0.39 3.43 -12.44
C ALA A 155 -0.85 4.90 -12.53
N GLU A 156 -2.13 5.17 -12.25
CA GLU A 156 -2.65 6.54 -12.22
C GLU A 156 -2.06 7.34 -11.05
N ALA A 157 -1.90 6.72 -9.87
CA ALA A 157 -1.24 7.33 -8.72
C ALA A 157 0.21 7.75 -9.04
N MET A 158 0.96 6.89 -9.74
CA MET A 158 2.32 7.19 -10.21
C MET A 158 2.32 8.35 -11.21
N ALA A 159 1.45 8.31 -12.22
CA ALA A 159 1.36 9.38 -13.21
C ALA A 159 1.05 10.75 -12.55
N ARG A 160 0.13 10.79 -11.58
CA ARG A 160 -0.22 12.01 -10.83
C ARG A 160 0.91 12.55 -9.96
N THR A 161 1.82 11.69 -9.52
CA THR A 161 2.95 12.07 -8.68
C THR A 161 4.21 12.37 -9.49
N GLY A 162 4.10 12.39 -10.83
CA GLY A 162 5.22 12.61 -11.75
C GLY A 162 6.17 11.41 -11.85
N LEU A 163 5.74 10.23 -11.35
CA LEU A 163 6.51 9.00 -11.44
C LEU A 163 6.25 8.33 -12.79
N THR A 164 7.30 8.16 -13.58
CA THR A 164 7.24 7.39 -14.82
C THR A 164 7.28 5.90 -14.51
N ARG A 165 6.40 5.14 -15.16
CA ARG A 165 6.49 3.69 -15.17
C ARG A 165 7.82 3.32 -15.82
N SER A 166 8.70 2.66 -15.06
CA SER A 166 9.88 2.02 -15.65
C SER A 166 9.47 0.60 -15.99
N PRO A 167 9.40 0.19 -17.27
CA PRO A 167 9.22 -1.21 -17.59
C PRO A 167 10.48 -1.94 -17.16
N ARG A 168 10.47 -2.53 -15.96
CA ARG A 168 11.45 -3.55 -15.62
C ARG A 168 11.11 -4.78 -16.45
N THR A 169 11.96 -5.02 -17.45
CA THR A 169 11.94 -6.20 -18.31
C THR A 169 11.73 -7.45 -17.47
N ARG A 170 10.87 -8.36 -17.94
CA ARG A 170 10.85 -9.76 -17.46
C ARG A 170 12.30 -10.26 -17.44
N PRO A 171 12.70 -11.14 -16.50
CA PRO A 171 13.99 -11.80 -16.57
C PRO A 171 13.98 -12.72 -17.80
N THR A 172 14.29 -12.15 -18.96
CA THR A 172 14.56 -12.89 -20.19
C THR A 172 16.06 -13.14 -20.19
N GLN A 173 16.42 -14.40 -19.99
CA GLN A 173 17.77 -14.98 -20.12
C GLN A 173 18.85 -14.50 -19.14
N LEU A 174 18.87 -15.14 -17.97
CA LEU A 174 20.11 -15.55 -17.33
C LEU A 174 20.45 -16.96 -17.84
N THR A 175 20.97 -17.04 -19.06
CA THR A 175 21.70 -18.24 -19.51
C THR A 175 23.09 -17.80 -19.91
N ARG A 176 24.08 -18.46 -19.32
CA ARG A 176 25.53 -18.23 -19.39
C ARG A 176 26.04 -17.21 -18.37
N ILE A 177 26.39 -17.73 -17.20
CA ILE A 177 27.73 -17.70 -16.59
C ILE A 177 27.60 -18.55 -15.32
N CYS A 178 27.92 -19.84 -15.41
CA CYS A 178 28.26 -20.74 -14.30
C CYS A 178 28.55 -22.13 -14.88
N CYS A 179 29.66 -22.25 -15.61
CA CYS A 179 30.35 -23.52 -15.88
C CYS A 179 31.83 -23.17 -16.13
N ARG A 180 32.52 -22.65 -15.10
CA ARG A 180 33.97 -22.73 -14.94
C ARG A 180 34.29 -22.56 -13.47
N TYR A 181 34.17 -23.63 -12.71
CA TYR A 181 35.05 -23.94 -11.60
C TYR A 181 34.84 -25.42 -11.30
N ASP A 182 35.95 -26.17 -11.27
CA ASP A 182 36.15 -27.56 -10.80
C ASP A 182 36.83 -28.44 -11.85
N ALA A 183 38.16 -28.29 -11.92
CA ALA A 183 39.12 -29.36 -12.20
C ALA A 183 40.55 -28.84 -11.93
N SER A 184 41.04 -29.05 -10.71
CA SER A 184 42.48 -29.16 -10.38
C SER A 184 42.61 -30.02 -9.15
#